data_AF-A0A6P1TNJ5-F1
#
_entry.id   AF-A0A6P1TNJ5-F1
#
_cell.length_a   1.000
_cell.length_b   1.000
_cell.length_c   1.000
_cell.angle_alpha   90.00
_cell.angle_beta   90.00
_cell.angle_gamma   90.00
#
_symmetry.space_group_name_H-M   'P 1'
#
loop_
_entity.id
_entity.type
_entity.pdbx_description
1 polymer ?
#
loop_
_entity_poly.entity_id
_entity_poly.type
_entity_poly.pdbx_seq_one_letter_code
_entity_poly.pdbx_strand_id
1 'polypeptide(L)'
;MLLNAVILQNMIAYSILSLIVGGITAVLSYFHLKLAVIIYFSGIVIGFINLYTMFVKDTNGWGDLTGFMSYLAWLFIGFISGLMVQFVLYLYKKVKQK
;
A
#
# COMPACT_ATOMS: atom_id res chain seq x y z
N MET A 1 -22.37 -21.14 13.36
CA MET A 1 -22.39 -21.06 11.88
C MET A 1 -22.02 -19.68 11.33
N LEU A 2 -22.58 -18.59 11.88
CA LEU A 2 -22.30 -17.22 11.40
C LEU A 2 -20.81 -16.79 11.47
N LEU A 3 -20.07 -17.21 12.51
CA LEU A 3 -18.65 -16.86 12.67
C LEU A 3 -17.76 -17.38 11.52
N ASN A 4 -18.00 -18.60 11.04
CA ASN A 4 -17.21 -19.19 9.95
C ASN A 4 -17.41 -18.47 8.62
N ALA A 5 -18.61 -17.95 8.35
CA ALA A 5 -18.89 -17.20 7.14
C ALA A 5 -18.14 -15.84 7.14
N VAL A 6 -18.11 -15.15 8.29
CA VAL A 6 -17.39 -13.88 8.45
C VAL A 6 -15.87 -14.06 8.31
N ILE A 7 -15.32 -15.12 8.89
CA ILE A 7 -13.88 -15.45 8.76
C ILE A 7 -13.52 -15.71 7.30
N LEU A 8 -14.32 -16.52 6.60
CA LEU A 8 -14.06 -16.84 5.19
C LEU A 8 -14.13 -15.60 4.29
N GLN A 9 -15.12 -14.73 4.52
CA GLN A 9 -15.27 -13.49 3.78
C GLN A 9 -14.06 -12.55 3.98
N ASN A 10 -13.58 -12.41 5.21
CA ASN A 10 -12.40 -11.61 5.51
C ASN A 10 -11.13 -12.19 4.86
N MET A 11 -10.94 -13.51 4.91
CA MET A 11 -9.81 -14.16 4.25
C MET A 11 -9.79 -13.91 2.74
N ILE A 12 -10.94 -13.98 2.08
CA ILE A 12 -11.06 -13.67 0.65
C ILE A 12 -10.71 -12.20 0.39
N ALA A 13 -11.22 -11.27 1.20
CA ALA A 13 -10.91 -9.84 1.04
C ALA A 13 -9.41 -9.54 1.17
N TYR A 14 -8.73 -10.11 2.17
CA TYR A 14 -7.29 -9.95 2.33
C TYR A 14 -6.49 -10.61 1.21
N SER A 15 -6.96 -11.74 0.69
CA SER A 15 -6.33 -12.40 -0.45
C SER A 15 -6.39 -11.53 -1.69
N ILE A 16 -7.55 -10.94 -1.99
CA ILE A 16 -7.72 -9.99 -3.10
C ILE A 16 -6.80 -8.78 -2.90
N LEU A 17 -6.75 -8.21 -1.69
CA LEU A 17 -5.87 -7.08 -1.39
C LEU A 17 -4.39 -7.43 -1.62
N SER A 18 -3.95 -8.62 -1.19
CA SER A 18 -2.57 -9.08 -1.42
C SER A 18 -2.25 -9.24 -2.91
N LEU A 19 -3.21 -9.72 -3.71
CA LEU A 19 -3.05 -9.84 -5.15
C LEU A 19 -2.95 -8.46 -5.81
N ILE A 20 -3.73 -7.48 -5.37
CA ILE A 20 -3.64 -6.10 -5.86
C ILE A 20 -2.27 -5.51 -5.51
N VAL A 21 -1.85 -5.61 -4.25
CA VAL A 21 -0.54 -5.10 -3.80
C VAL A 21 0.61 -5.76 -4.53
N GLY A 22 0.57 -7.09 -4.65
CA GLY A 22 1.54 -7.88 -5.39
C GLY A 22 1.56 -7.54 -6.88
N GLY A 23 0.39 -7.37 -7.50
CA GLY A 23 0.23 -6.97 -8.90
C GLY A 23 0.83 -5.59 -9.17
N ILE A 24 0.54 -4.60 -8.33
CA ILE A 24 1.13 -3.26 -8.43
C ILE A 24 2.66 -3.36 -8.32
N THR A 25 3.17 -4.12 -7.34
CA THR A 25 4.61 -4.32 -7.14
C THR A 25 5.26 -4.99 -8.34
N ALA A 26 4.61 -6.01 -8.92
CA ALA A 26 5.07 -6.72 -10.11
C ALA A 26 5.15 -5.79 -11.32
N VAL A 27 4.12 -4.97 -11.55
CA VAL A 27 4.11 -3.97 -12.64
C VAL A 27 5.24 -2.97 -12.47
N LEU A 28 5.39 -2.37 -11.29
CA LEU A 28 6.48 -1.41 -11.03
C LEU A 28 7.87 -2.03 -11.22
N SER A 29 8.03 -3.30 -10.83
CA SER A 29 9.27 -4.06 -10.98
C SER A 29 9.56 -4.43 -12.43
N TYR A 30 8.53 -4.80 -13.20
CA TYR A 30 8.62 -5.11 -14.63
C TYR A 30 9.12 -3.91 -15.45
N PHE A 31 8.64 -2.70 -15.14
CA PHE A 31 9.11 -1.46 -15.77
C PHE A 31 10.44 -0.94 -15.19
N HIS A 32 11.13 -1.72 -14.35
CA HIS A 32 12.39 -1.35 -13.70
C HIS A 32 12.35 -0.01 -12.93
N LEU A 33 11.18 0.37 -12.40
CA LEU A 33 10.97 1.63 -11.66
C LEU A 33 11.45 1.48 -10.21
N LYS A 34 12.76 1.23 -10.02
CA LYS A 34 13.36 0.86 -8.74
C LYS A 34 13.02 1.83 -7.60
N LEU A 35 13.04 3.15 -7.85
CA LEU A 35 12.70 4.14 -6.83
C LEU A 35 11.21 4.13 -6.48
N ALA A 36 10.34 3.98 -7.48
CA ALA A 36 8.91 3.85 -7.25
C ALA A 36 8.58 2.61 -6.40
N VAL A 37 9.24 1.47 -6.65
CA VAL A 37 9.08 0.26 -5.83
C VAL A 37 9.49 0.51 -4.38
N ILE A 38 10.63 1.15 -4.13
CA ILE A 38 11.11 1.44 -2.77
C ILE A 38 10.15 2.36 -2.02
N ILE A 39 9.70 3.44 -2.66
CA ILE A 39 8.77 4.40 -2.06
C ILE A 39 7.39 3.78 -1.83
N TYR A 40 6.91 2.96 -2.77
CA TYR A 40 5.67 2.23 -2.60
C TYR A 40 5.76 1.26 -1.41
N PHE A 41 6.86 0.52 -1.31
CA PHE A 41 7.08 -0.42 -0.22
C PHE A 41 7.20 0.29 1.14
N SER A 42 7.85 1.45 1.22
CA SER A 42 7.89 2.22 2.47
C SER A 42 6.50 2.69 2.88
N GLY A 43 5.65 3.11 1.93
CA GLY A 43 4.24 3.41 2.19
C GLY A 43 3.47 2.22 2.78
N ILE A 44 3.64 1.02 2.23
CA ILE A 44 3.04 -0.21 2.77
C ILE A 44 3.48 -0.45 4.22
N VAL A 45 4.79 -0.35 4.49
CA VAL A 45 5.33 -0.57 5.84
C VAL A 45 4.78 0.45 6.84
N ILE A 46 4.76 1.74 6.48
CA ILE A 46 4.23 2.80 7.35
C ILE A 46 2.73 2.61 7.59
N GLY A 47 1.97 2.30 6.54
CA GLY A 47 0.55 2.01 6.64
C GLY A 47 0.28 0.83 7.57
N PHE A 48 1.10 -0.22 7.48
CA PHE A 48 0.96 -1.42 8.31
C PHE A 48 1.27 -1.13 9.77
N ILE A 49 2.30 -0.34 10.06
CA ILE A 49 2.63 0.12 11.43
C ILE A 49 1.45 0.91 12.02
N ASN A 50 0.83 1.79 11.23
CA ASN A 50 -0.34 2.55 11.67
C ASN A 50 -1.55 1.67 11.93
N LEU A 51 -1.86 0.74 11.04
CA LEU A 51 -2.91 -0.26 11.23
C LEU A 51 -2.71 -1.01 12.55
N TYR A 52 -1.52 -1.57 12.77
CA TYR A 52 -1.20 -2.31 13.99
C TYR A 52 -1.32 -1.44 15.24
N THR A 53 -0.84 -0.20 15.18
CA THR A 53 -0.90 0.73 16.31
C THR A 53 -2.34 1.09 16.66
N MET A 54 -3.20 1.32 15.67
CA MET A 54 -4.62 1.63 15.88
C MET A 54 -5.39 0.42 16.41
N PHE A 55 -5.08 -0.78 15.92
CA PHE A 55 -5.66 -2.03 16.42
C PHE A 55 -5.34 -2.26 17.91
N VAL A 56 -4.08 -2.04 18.32
CA VAL A 56 -3.66 -2.24 19.71
C VAL A 56 -4.19 -1.16 20.66
N LYS A 57 -4.32 0.08 20.18
CA LYS A 57 -4.78 1.23 20.98
C LYS A 57 -6.30 1.43 20.93
N ASP A 58 -7.06 0.52 20.30
CA ASP A 58 -8.49 0.73 20.13
C ASP A 58 -9.23 0.65 21.46
N THR A 59 -9.75 1.80 21.91
CA THR A 59 -10.59 1.89 23.11
C THR A 59 -12.08 1.99 22.79
N ASN A 60 -12.43 2.26 21.52
CA ASN A 60 -13.78 2.68 21.12
C ASN A 60 -14.45 1.70 20.14
N GLY A 61 -13.75 0.64 19.70
CA GLY A 61 -14.25 -0.40 18.80
C GLY A 61 -14.22 -0.03 17.31
N TRP A 62 -13.57 1.08 16.95
CA TRP A 62 -13.46 1.57 15.56
C TRP A 62 -12.03 1.44 15.00
N GLY A 63 -11.08 1.01 15.82
CA GLY A 63 -9.65 0.95 15.48
C GLY A 63 -9.35 0.05 14.30
N ASP A 64 -10.10 -1.05 14.13
CA ASP A 64 -9.98 -1.95 12.99
C ASP A 64 -10.28 -1.22 11.67
N LEU A 65 -11.41 -0.52 11.61
CA LEU A 65 -11.84 0.19 10.41
C LEU A 65 -10.96 1.39 10.13
N THR A 66 -10.67 2.21 11.15
CA THR A 66 -9.81 3.39 10.99
C THR A 66 -8.38 3.00 10.62
N GLY A 67 -7.84 1.95 11.25
CA GLY A 67 -6.54 1.38 10.93
C GLY A 67 -6.49 0.88 9.49
N PHE A 68 -7.52 0.17 9.03
CA PHE A 68 -7.60 -0.31 7.65
C PHE A 68 -7.69 0.82 6.63
N MET A 69 -8.49 1.86 6.92
CA MET A 69 -8.56 3.05 6.07
C MET A 69 -7.23 3.80 6.03
N SER A 70 -6.53 3.89 7.16
CA SER A 70 -5.18 4.47 7.22
C SER A 70 -4.19 3.67 6.37
N TYR A 71 -4.23 2.34 6.46
CA TYR A 71 -3.40 1.46 5.63
C TYR A 71 -3.62 1.71 4.14
N LEU A 72 -4.88 1.77 3.68
CA LEU A 72 -5.21 2.08 2.30
C LEU A 72 -4.70 3.46 1.88
N ALA A 73 -4.86 4.48 2.72
CA ALA A 73 -4.36 5.82 2.44
C ALA A 73 -2.84 5.83 2.23
N TRP A 74 -2.08 5.18 3.12
CA TRP A 74 -0.63 5.07 2.99
C TRP A 74 -0.18 4.27 1.76
N LEU A 75 -0.93 3.25 1.38
CA LEU A 75 -0.72 2.47 0.17
C LEU A 75 -0.87 3.35 -1.08
N PHE A 76 -1.95 4.15 -1.16
CA PHE A 76 -2.14 5.11 -2.25
C PHE A 76 -1.08 6.21 -2.27
N ILE A 77 -0.73 6.78 -1.12
CA ILE A 77 0.30 7.81 -1.01
C ILE A 77 1.65 7.26 -1.48
N GLY A 78 2.06 6.08 -1.02
CA GLY A 78 3.30 5.42 -1.44
C GLY A 78 3.32 5.16 -2.95
N PHE A 79 2.20 4.74 -3.52
CA PHE A 79 2.10 4.47 -4.96
C PHE A 79 2.22 5.75 -5.78
N ILE A 80 1.42 6.77 -5.47
CA ILE A 80 1.38 8.05 -6.20
C ILE A 80 2.72 8.78 -6.05
N SER A 81 3.26 8.87 -4.83
CA SER A 81 4.54 9.53 -4.58
C SER A 81 5.70 8.80 -5.25
N GLY A 82 5.71 7.47 -5.24
CA GLY A 82 6.70 6.65 -5.94
C GLY A 82 6.71 6.92 -7.44
N LEU A 83 5.54 6.95 -8.07
CA LEU A 83 5.40 7.28 -9.49
C LEU A 83 5.79 8.73 -9.78
N MET A 84 5.38 9.69 -8.95
CA MET A 84 5.76 11.11 -9.11
C MET A 84 7.27 11.30 -9.07
N VAL A 85 7.96 10.75 -8.07
CA VAL A 85 9.42 10.87 -7.94
C VAL A 85 10.12 10.27 -9.17
N GLN A 86 9.68 9.09 -9.60
CA GLN A 86 10.23 8.43 -10.77
C GLN A 86 10.00 9.24 -12.06
N PHE A 87 8.82 9.85 -12.22
CA PHE A 87 8.47 10.70 -13.37
C PHE A 87 9.31 11.97 -13.42
N VAL A 88 9.46 12.67 -12.29
CA VAL A 88 10.29 13.89 -12.18
C VAL A 88 11.74 13.59 -12.53
N LEU A 89 12.30 12.49 -12.01
CA LEU A 89 13.68 12.09 -12.31
C LEU A 89 13.88 11.71 -13.78
N TYR A 90 12.89 11.07 -14.39
CA TYR A 90 12.92 10.76 -15.81
C TYR A 90 12.96 12.04 -16.67
N LEU A 91 12.10 13.02 -16.36
CA LEU A 91 12.11 14.32 -17.05
C LEU A 91 13.44 15.06 -16.84
N TYR A 92 13.96 15.10 -15.61
CA TYR A 92 15.23 15.77 -15.32
C TYR A 92 16.40 15.16 -16.11
N LYS A 93 16.49 13.83 -16.16
CA LYS A 93 17.53 13.13 -16.96
C LYS A 93 17.38 13.43 -18.45
N LYS A 94 16.15 13.43 -18.97
CA LYS A 94 15.86 13.71 -20.38
C LYS A 94 16.22 15.16 -20.77
N VAL A 95 15.99 16.12 -19.89
CA VAL A 95 16.37 17.53 -20.11
C VAL A 95 17.89 17.72 -20.04
N LYS A 96 18.57 17.05 -19.10
CA LYS A 96 20.02 17.16 -18.94
C LYS A 96 20.85 16.44 -20.03
N GLN A 97 20.27 15.45 -20.70
CA GLN A 97 20.90 14.74 -21.82
C GLN A 97 20.68 15.42 -23.18
N LYS A 98 19.89 16.49 -23.24
CA LYS A 98 19.85 17.44 -24.37
C LYS A 98 20.78 18.61 -24.07
#